data_AF-A0A926EYA4-F1
#
_entry.id   AF-A0A926EYA4-F1
#
_cell.length_a   1.000
_cell.length_b   1.000
_cell.length_c   1.000
_cell.angle_alpha   90.00
_cell.angle_beta   90.00
_cell.angle_gamma   90.00
#
_symmetry.space_group_name_H-M   'P 1'
#
loop_
_entity.id
_entity.type
_entity.pdbx_description
1 polymer ?
#
loop_
_entity_poly.entity_id
_entity_poly.type
_entity_poly.pdbx_seq_one_letter_code
_entity_poly.pdbx_strand_id
1 'polypeptide(L)'
;MKKLKYFLLLLCIFTTSISNGDMIYAETFYNSLSHLDKIEVLLNDVNDNYDTPEISGEVDNLPWRNHERFLYAKEKYNTPILMAAYCAVLKNPLPGESYNVKIASQGVKGIVLKPSEIFSQNSTLGPYKKSNGYKEGASYSNGNILMTEGGGVCKIATTLYNLAVLSDLEIVERHNHSMPINYVPYGQDATVAYRSKDFKFKNTTNGNILIWSQLIGNRLYMAFYGSEKPPEVRWTHEITNTTKAPVKYIKNETLKKGEMKTIVQGLDGATVKSTITIKYPDGSTSIRNMGISNYIPLPEIIEIH
;
A
#
# COMPACT_ATOMS: atom_id res chain seq x y z
N MET A 1 -29.06 -6.43 -36.78
CA MET A 1 -29.21 -7.90 -36.96
C MET A 1 -27.97 -8.74 -36.59
N LYS A 2 -26.74 -8.19 -36.53
CA LYS A 2 -25.57 -8.93 -35.98
C LYS A 2 -25.51 -9.00 -34.44
N LYS A 3 -26.22 -8.11 -33.72
CA LYS A 3 -26.28 -8.06 -32.23
C LYS A 3 -27.09 -9.19 -31.57
N LEU A 4 -28.00 -9.85 -32.29
CA LEU A 4 -28.89 -10.87 -31.69
C LEU A 4 -28.29 -12.30 -31.71
N LYS A 5 -27.28 -12.57 -32.56
CA LYS A 5 -26.66 -13.90 -32.67
C LYS A 5 -25.67 -14.23 -31.55
N TYR A 6 -25.07 -13.22 -30.90
CA TYR A 6 -24.24 -13.44 -29.70
C TYR A 6 -25.09 -13.66 -28.43
N PHE A 7 -26.36 -13.22 -28.44
CA PHE A 7 -27.25 -13.28 -27.29
C PHE A 7 -27.75 -14.70 -26.98
N LEU A 8 -27.88 -15.56 -28.00
CA LEU A 8 -28.31 -16.95 -27.82
C LEU A 8 -27.16 -17.92 -27.51
N LEU A 9 -25.90 -17.55 -27.81
CA LEU A 9 -24.76 -18.45 -27.64
C LEU A 9 -24.27 -18.53 -26.18
N LEU A 10 -24.48 -17.48 -25.37
CA LEU A 10 -24.14 -17.50 -23.94
C LEU A 10 -25.18 -18.19 -23.06
N LEU A 11 -26.44 -18.30 -23.51
CA LEU A 11 -27.50 -18.92 -22.70
C LEU A 11 -27.36 -20.45 -22.57
N CYS A 12 -26.55 -21.08 -23.43
CA CYS A 12 -26.40 -22.55 -23.46
C CYS A 12 -25.25 -23.11 -22.60
N ILE A 13 -24.43 -22.27 -21.96
CA ILE A 13 -23.22 -22.75 -21.24
C ILE A 13 -23.47 -22.98 -19.74
N PHE A 14 -24.58 -22.52 -19.16
CA PHE A 14 -24.85 -22.67 -17.73
C PHE A 14 -26.05 -23.57 -17.45
N THR A 15 -25.90 -24.87 -17.69
CA THR A 15 -26.80 -25.87 -17.10
C THR A 15 -26.02 -27.02 -16.46
N THR A 16 -25.14 -26.72 -15.50
CA THR A 16 -24.78 -27.67 -14.44
C THR A 16 -24.30 -26.94 -13.17
N SER A 17 -25.04 -27.19 -12.07
CA SER A 17 -24.77 -26.85 -10.66
C SER A 17 -24.27 -25.43 -10.35
N ILE A 18 -25.21 -24.53 -10.08
CA ILE A 18 -24.96 -23.16 -9.62
C ILE A 18 -24.90 -23.13 -8.08
N SER A 19 -23.85 -22.52 -7.55
CA SER A 19 -23.75 -22.12 -6.13
C SER A 19 -24.32 -20.71 -5.95
N ASN A 20 -24.71 -20.32 -4.72
CA ASN A 20 -25.29 -19.00 -4.44
C ASN A 20 -24.44 -17.80 -4.90
N GLY A 21 -23.15 -17.99 -5.22
CA GLY A 21 -22.28 -16.95 -5.80
C GLY A 21 -22.57 -16.61 -7.27
N ASP A 22 -23.12 -17.53 -8.05
CA ASP A 22 -23.31 -17.32 -9.50
C ASP A 22 -24.63 -16.61 -9.82
N MET A 23 -25.62 -16.67 -8.92
CA MET A 23 -26.87 -15.89 -9.03
C MET A 23 -26.65 -14.37 -8.88
N ILE A 24 -25.68 -13.96 -8.06
CA ILE A 24 -25.30 -12.55 -7.89
C ILE A 24 -24.66 -11.99 -9.18
N TYR A 25 -24.03 -12.84 -9.98
CA TYR A 25 -23.40 -12.48 -11.26
C TYR A 25 -24.41 -12.16 -12.37
N ALA A 26 -25.56 -12.84 -12.40
CA ALA A 26 -26.57 -12.62 -13.43
C ALA A 26 -27.35 -11.31 -13.23
N GLU A 27 -27.68 -10.95 -11.98
CA GLU A 27 -28.36 -9.68 -11.67
C GLU A 27 -27.46 -8.46 -11.86
N THR A 28 -26.16 -8.58 -11.60
CA THR A 28 -25.19 -7.49 -11.84
C THR A 28 -24.97 -7.19 -13.33
N PHE A 29 -25.20 -8.17 -14.21
CA PHE A 29 -25.03 -7.99 -15.66
C PHE A 29 -26.20 -7.25 -16.32
N TYR A 30 -27.42 -7.34 -15.79
CA TYR A 30 -28.60 -6.70 -16.37
C TYR A 30 -28.70 -5.19 -16.05
N ASN A 31 -28.21 -4.77 -14.87
CA ASN A 31 -28.20 -3.35 -14.47
C ASN A 31 -27.01 -2.54 -15.06
N SER A 32 -26.10 -3.17 -15.82
CA SER A 32 -24.88 -2.53 -16.33
C SER A 32 -25.05 -1.85 -17.70
N LEU A 33 -26.12 -2.13 -18.43
CA LEU A 33 -26.23 -1.76 -19.85
C LEU A 33 -26.30 -0.24 -20.12
N SER A 34 -26.81 0.57 -19.18
CA SER A 34 -26.77 2.04 -19.28
C SER A 34 -25.51 2.67 -18.68
N HIS A 35 -24.79 1.94 -17.82
CA HIS A 35 -23.51 2.37 -17.24
C HIS A 35 -22.33 2.11 -18.19
N LEU A 36 -22.42 1.09 -19.03
CA LEU A 36 -21.38 0.77 -20.03
C LEU A 36 -21.11 1.93 -20.99
N ASP A 37 -22.16 2.63 -21.46
CA ASP A 37 -22.01 3.77 -22.36
C ASP A 37 -21.25 4.95 -21.71
N LYS A 38 -21.45 5.20 -20.41
CA LYS A 38 -20.71 6.23 -19.66
C LYS A 38 -19.26 5.83 -19.39
N ILE A 39 -19.02 4.55 -19.10
CA ILE A 39 -17.67 4.01 -18.90
C ILE A 39 -16.87 4.10 -20.19
N GLU A 40 -17.46 3.72 -21.33
CA GLU A 40 -16.81 3.78 -22.65
C GLU A 40 -16.39 5.22 -23.02
N VAL A 41 -17.19 6.23 -22.65
CA VAL A 41 -16.81 7.65 -22.80
C VAL A 41 -15.61 8.03 -21.91
N LEU A 42 -15.56 7.58 -20.66
CA LEU A 42 -14.44 7.86 -19.74
C LEU A 42 -13.12 7.20 -20.17
N LEU A 43 -13.18 6.05 -20.84
CA LEU A 43 -11.99 5.32 -21.32
C LEU A 43 -11.31 6.02 -22.51
N ASN A 44 -12.05 6.76 -23.32
CA ASN A 44 -11.55 7.34 -24.57
C ASN A 44 -10.79 8.67 -24.38
N ASP A 45 -10.75 9.25 -23.17
CA ASP A 45 -10.33 10.65 -22.95
C ASP A 45 -9.07 10.81 -22.07
N VAL A 46 -8.30 9.75 -21.82
CA VAL A 46 -7.16 9.79 -20.88
C VAL A 46 -5.92 9.09 -21.45
N ASN A 47 -4.82 9.85 -21.55
CA ASN A 47 -3.48 9.36 -21.87
C ASN A 47 -3.04 8.24 -20.89
N ASP A 48 -2.57 7.10 -21.39
CA ASP A 48 -2.15 5.92 -20.60
C ASP A 48 -0.87 6.13 -19.75
N ASN A 49 -0.38 7.38 -19.66
CA ASN A 49 0.81 7.70 -18.89
C ASN A 49 0.47 7.79 -17.39
N TYR A 50 1.16 7.01 -16.56
CA TYR A 50 1.07 7.04 -15.10
C TYR A 50 2.45 7.30 -14.49
N ASP A 51 2.48 7.79 -13.25
CA ASP A 51 3.73 8.20 -12.63
C ASP A 51 4.63 6.99 -12.34
N THR A 52 5.91 7.07 -12.68
CA THR A 52 6.91 6.01 -12.45
C THR A 52 8.06 6.50 -11.57
N PRO A 53 7.81 6.90 -10.31
CA PRO A 53 8.83 7.57 -9.50
C PRO A 53 9.99 6.63 -9.14
N GLU A 54 11.21 7.15 -9.04
CA GLU A 54 12.41 6.37 -8.66
C GLU A 54 12.56 6.17 -7.14
N ILE A 55 11.87 6.99 -6.37
CA ILE A 55 11.82 6.91 -4.90
C ILE A 55 10.36 6.86 -4.46
N SER A 56 10.12 6.33 -3.26
CA SER A 56 8.76 6.32 -2.73
C SER A 56 8.26 7.73 -2.43
N GLY A 57 6.97 7.98 -2.62
CA GLY A 57 6.37 9.27 -2.38
C GLY A 57 4.94 9.36 -2.89
N GLU A 58 4.39 10.56 -2.77
CA GLU A 58 3.11 10.93 -3.37
C GLU A 58 3.16 10.86 -4.90
N VAL A 59 2.05 10.47 -5.52
CA VAL A 59 1.86 10.40 -6.98
C VAL A 59 0.46 10.89 -7.33
N ASP A 60 0.27 11.38 -8.55
CA ASP A 60 -1.00 11.93 -9.02
C ASP A 60 -1.63 11.06 -10.12
N ASN A 61 -0.82 10.48 -11.00
CA ASN A 61 -1.28 9.67 -12.12
C ASN A 61 -1.11 8.18 -11.83
N LEU A 62 -2.23 7.46 -11.77
CA LEU A 62 -2.30 6.08 -11.32
C LEU A 62 -2.60 5.11 -12.48
N PRO A 63 -2.09 3.87 -12.41
CA PRO A 63 -2.14 2.94 -13.54
C PRO A 63 -3.52 2.33 -13.83
N TRP A 64 -4.53 2.56 -12.98
CA TRP A 64 -5.87 1.98 -13.11
C TRP A 64 -6.96 3.00 -13.45
N ARG A 65 -6.58 4.24 -13.78
CA ARG A 65 -7.55 5.33 -14.03
C ARG A 65 -8.61 4.96 -15.07
N ASN A 66 -8.23 4.16 -16.06
CA ASN A 66 -9.06 3.67 -17.15
C ASN A 66 -9.48 2.20 -16.97
N HIS A 67 -9.39 1.63 -15.76
CA HIS A 67 -9.82 0.25 -15.56
C HIS A 67 -11.32 0.20 -15.27
N GLU A 68 -12.09 -0.52 -16.07
CA GLU A 68 -13.56 -0.65 -15.94
C GLU A 68 -13.99 -1.02 -14.51
N ARG A 69 -13.31 -1.99 -13.89
CA ARG A 69 -13.62 -2.42 -12.51
C ARG A 69 -13.41 -1.31 -11.48
N PHE A 70 -12.41 -0.46 -11.71
CA PHE A 70 -12.12 0.68 -10.84
C PHE A 70 -13.17 1.78 -11.02
N LEU A 71 -13.49 2.12 -12.27
CA LEU A 71 -14.51 3.12 -12.60
C LEU A 71 -15.88 2.71 -12.04
N TYR A 72 -16.27 1.45 -12.23
CA TYR A 72 -17.48 0.88 -11.65
C TYR A 72 -17.49 0.98 -10.12
N ALA A 73 -16.38 0.62 -9.44
CA ALA A 73 -16.30 0.73 -7.98
C ALA A 73 -16.44 2.19 -7.51
N LYS A 74 -15.77 3.13 -8.17
CA LYS A 74 -15.88 4.56 -7.85
C LYS A 74 -17.30 5.08 -7.96
N GLU A 75 -18.00 4.74 -9.04
CA GLU A 75 -19.39 5.14 -9.25
C GLU A 75 -20.31 4.49 -8.22
N LYS A 76 -20.23 3.16 -8.07
CA LYS A 76 -21.06 2.38 -7.15
C LYS A 76 -21.01 2.87 -5.70
N TYR A 77 -19.82 3.24 -5.22
CA TYR A 77 -19.61 3.63 -3.83
C TYR A 77 -19.57 5.14 -3.60
N ASN A 78 -19.84 5.94 -4.64
CA ASN A 78 -19.79 7.41 -4.62
C ASN A 78 -18.47 7.95 -4.07
N THR A 79 -17.35 7.49 -4.64
CA THR A 79 -16.00 7.93 -4.27
C THR A 79 -15.28 8.62 -5.44
N PRO A 80 -15.79 9.76 -5.97
CA PRO A 80 -15.25 10.37 -7.17
C PRO A 80 -13.88 11.03 -6.98
N ILE A 81 -13.57 11.50 -5.77
CA ILE A 81 -12.40 12.32 -5.47
C ILE A 81 -11.21 11.45 -5.09
N LEU A 82 -10.03 11.71 -5.67
CA LEU A 82 -8.76 11.17 -5.19
C LEU A 82 -8.36 11.92 -3.91
N MET A 83 -8.30 11.22 -2.79
CA MET A 83 -7.93 11.81 -1.49
C MET A 83 -6.43 11.77 -1.26
N ALA A 84 -5.79 10.66 -1.60
CA ALA A 84 -4.33 10.56 -1.54
C ALA A 84 -3.89 9.41 -2.43
N ALA A 85 -2.68 9.52 -2.96
CA ALA A 85 -2.04 8.46 -3.71
C ALA A 85 -0.56 8.42 -3.38
N TYR A 86 -0.05 7.20 -3.24
CA TYR A 86 1.31 6.96 -2.80
C TYR A 86 1.89 5.76 -3.55
N CYS A 87 3.12 5.90 -4.03
CA CYS A 87 3.90 4.84 -4.62
C CYS A 87 5.04 4.46 -3.68
N ALA A 88 5.08 3.22 -3.22
CA ALA A 88 6.24 2.66 -2.54
C ALA A 88 7.14 1.92 -3.54
N VAL A 89 8.40 2.36 -3.66
CA VAL A 89 9.39 1.74 -4.55
C VAL A 89 10.16 0.66 -3.80
N LEU A 90 9.99 -0.59 -4.24
CA LEU A 90 10.67 -1.75 -3.69
C LEU A 90 12.08 -1.82 -4.29
N LYS A 91 13.03 -1.12 -3.68
CA LYS A 91 14.44 -1.16 -4.10
C LYS A 91 15.07 -2.49 -3.70
N ASN A 92 15.59 -3.23 -4.68
CA ASN A 92 16.24 -4.54 -4.49
C ASN A 92 15.43 -5.48 -3.59
N PRO A 93 14.19 -5.84 -3.98
CA PRO A 93 13.32 -6.64 -3.12
C PRO A 93 14.00 -7.98 -2.84
N LEU A 94 14.08 -8.32 -1.56
CA LEU A 94 14.63 -9.60 -1.13
C LEU A 94 13.74 -10.75 -1.63
N PRO A 95 14.27 -11.99 -1.78
CA PRO A 95 13.50 -13.11 -2.28
C PRO A 95 12.14 -13.27 -1.56
N GLY A 96 11.07 -13.45 -2.34
CA GLY A 96 9.71 -13.62 -1.83
C GLY A 96 8.99 -12.30 -1.43
N GLU A 97 9.71 -11.20 -1.23
CA GLU A 97 9.13 -9.92 -0.82
C GLU A 97 8.12 -9.38 -1.83
N SER A 98 8.51 -9.23 -3.10
CA SER A 98 7.59 -8.70 -4.14
C SER A 98 6.36 -9.57 -4.31
N TYR A 99 6.49 -10.87 -4.13
CA TYR A 99 5.37 -11.80 -4.21
C TYR A 99 4.40 -11.60 -3.03
N ASN A 100 4.91 -11.49 -1.81
CA ASN A 100 4.09 -11.22 -0.62
C ASN A 100 3.41 -9.85 -0.69
N VAL A 101 4.13 -8.82 -1.14
CA VAL A 101 3.58 -7.49 -1.36
C VAL A 101 2.49 -7.53 -2.44
N LYS A 102 2.66 -8.31 -3.52
CA LYS A 102 1.64 -8.48 -4.55
C LYS A 102 0.36 -9.10 -3.99
N ILE A 103 0.47 -10.19 -3.23
CA ILE A 103 -0.69 -10.84 -2.60
C ILE A 103 -1.38 -9.90 -1.62
N ALA A 104 -0.60 -9.25 -0.75
CA ALA A 104 -1.15 -8.32 0.24
C ALA A 104 -1.80 -7.09 -0.42
N SER A 105 -1.21 -6.58 -1.50
CA SER A 105 -1.79 -5.51 -2.34
C SER A 105 -3.12 -5.94 -2.94
N GLN A 106 -3.24 -7.16 -3.45
CA GLN A 106 -4.51 -7.69 -3.97
C GLN A 106 -5.58 -7.82 -2.87
N GLY A 107 -5.18 -8.20 -1.65
CA GLY A 107 -6.10 -8.34 -0.52
C GLY A 107 -6.73 -7.02 -0.03
N VAL A 108 -6.07 -5.87 -0.25
CA VAL A 108 -6.64 -4.54 0.09
C VAL A 108 -7.37 -3.87 -1.07
N LYS A 109 -7.25 -4.39 -2.29
CA LYS A 109 -7.77 -3.76 -3.49
C LYS A 109 -9.30 -3.81 -3.52
N GLY A 110 -9.93 -2.65 -3.65
CA GLY A 110 -11.38 -2.52 -3.77
C GLY A 110 -12.12 -2.54 -2.43
N ILE A 111 -11.41 -2.52 -1.31
CA ILE A 111 -12.04 -2.38 0.01
C ILE A 111 -12.72 -1.03 0.09
N VAL A 112 -13.95 -1.03 0.63
CA VAL A 112 -14.72 0.17 0.90
C VAL A 112 -14.88 0.29 2.41
N LEU A 113 -14.36 1.38 2.97
CA LEU A 113 -14.45 1.70 4.38
C LEU A 113 -15.57 2.72 4.58
N LYS A 114 -16.64 2.35 5.27
CA LYS A 114 -17.78 3.24 5.54
C LYS A 114 -17.43 4.27 6.62
N PRO A 115 -18.22 5.35 6.76
CA PRO A 115 -18.05 6.29 7.86
C PRO A 115 -17.96 5.58 9.22
N SER A 116 -17.01 6.01 10.04
CA SER A 116 -16.67 5.45 11.36
C SER A 116 -16.10 4.03 11.40
N GLU A 117 -15.99 3.32 10.28
CA GLU A 117 -15.34 2.01 10.25
C GLU A 117 -13.82 2.13 10.45
N ILE A 118 -13.24 1.12 11.10
CA ILE A 118 -11.80 1.02 11.34
C ILE A 118 -11.25 -0.05 10.40
N PHE A 119 -10.29 0.35 9.56
CA PHE A 119 -9.48 -0.60 8.83
C PHE A 119 -8.43 -1.22 9.77
N SER A 120 -8.22 -2.52 9.68
CA SER A 120 -7.14 -3.25 10.35
C SER A 120 -6.40 -4.11 9.34
N GLN A 121 -5.09 -3.90 9.22
CA GLN A 121 -4.30 -4.69 8.27
C GLN A 121 -4.24 -6.17 8.69
N ASN A 122 -4.03 -6.46 9.98
CA ASN A 122 -3.98 -7.84 10.45
C ASN A 122 -5.32 -8.57 10.27
N SER A 123 -6.46 -7.89 10.44
CA SER A 123 -7.77 -8.50 10.24
C SER A 123 -8.08 -8.73 8.76
N THR A 124 -7.55 -7.87 7.88
CA THR A 124 -7.78 -7.92 6.44
C THR A 124 -6.85 -8.92 5.74
N LEU A 125 -5.57 -8.93 6.10
CA LEU A 125 -4.51 -9.62 5.36
C LEU A 125 -3.86 -10.75 6.17
N GLY A 126 -4.07 -10.79 7.48
CA GLY A 126 -3.52 -11.82 8.34
C GLY A 126 -4.37 -13.09 8.33
N PRO A 127 -3.83 -14.22 8.84
CA PRO A 127 -2.43 -14.43 9.19
C PRO A 127 -1.52 -14.51 7.95
N TYR A 128 -0.29 -14.03 8.09
CA TYR A 128 0.72 -14.00 7.01
C TYR A 128 1.43 -15.34 6.82
N LYS A 129 0.66 -16.39 6.53
CA LYS A 129 1.15 -17.78 6.48
C LYS A 129 1.22 -18.35 5.07
N LYS A 130 2.06 -19.37 4.86
CA LYS A 130 2.08 -20.15 3.60
C LYS A 130 0.71 -20.70 3.20
N SER A 131 -0.10 -21.13 4.18
CA SER A 131 -1.47 -21.60 3.95
C SER A 131 -2.39 -20.54 3.32
N ASN A 132 -2.06 -19.26 3.51
CA ASN A 132 -2.79 -18.12 2.98
C ASN A 132 -2.11 -17.54 1.73
N GLY A 133 -1.22 -18.33 1.12
CA GLY A 133 -0.54 -17.99 -0.13
C GLY A 133 0.75 -17.21 0.03
N TYR A 134 1.16 -16.82 1.25
CA TYR A 134 2.42 -16.09 1.48
C TYR A 134 3.65 -16.99 1.31
N LYS A 135 4.81 -16.39 1.03
CA LYS A 135 6.12 -17.02 0.97
C LYS A 135 7.01 -16.52 2.09
N GLU A 136 8.13 -17.19 2.33
CA GLU A 136 9.20 -16.64 3.13
C GLU A 136 9.75 -15.39 2.44
N GLY A 137 9.97 -14.34 3.23
CA GLY A 137 10.55 -13.08 2.82
C GLY A 137 11.29 -12.44 3.99
N ALA A 138 12.15 -11.47 3.70
CA ALA A 138 12.89 -10.77 4.74
C ALA A 138 11.98 -9.90 5.62
N SER A 139 12.30 -9.84 6.90
CA SER A 139 11.65 -9.01 7.90
C SER A 139 12.68 -8.45 8.87
N TYR A 140 12.46 -7.21 9.29
CA TYR A 140 13.34 -6.50 10.22
C TYR A 140 12.79 -6.67 11.64
N SER A 141 13.56 -7.29 12.53
CA SER A 141 13.17 -7.51 13.92
C SER A 141 14.36 -7.46 14.84
N ASN A 142 14.26 -6.67 15.92
CA ASN A 142 15.25 -6.59 17.00
C ASN A 142 16.70 -6.44 16.51
N GLY A 143 16.95 -5.54 15.56
CA GLY A 143 18.29 -5.28 15.04
C GLY A 143 18.80 -6.31 14.01
N ASN A 144 17.97 -7.28 13.63
CA ASN A 144 18.32 -8.36 12.71
C ASN A 144 17.40 -8.38 11.49
N ILE A 145 17.90 -8.94 10.40
CA ILE A 145 17.14 -9.29 9.20
C ILE A 145 16.90 -10.79 9.26
N LEU A 146 15.63 -11.19 9.35
CA LEU A 146 15.21 -12.58 9.46
C LEU A 146 14.29 -12.95 8.29
N MET A 147 14.39 -14.19 7.82
CA MET A 147 13.40 -14.72 6.88
C MET A 147 12.17 -15.17 7.67
N THR A 148 11.01 -14.64 7.30
CA THR A 148 9.72 -14.92 7.94
C THR A 148 8.64 -15.13 6.89
N GLU A 149 7.61 -15.91 7.22
CA GLU A 149 6.43 -15.99 6.35
C GLU A 149 5.76 -14.62 6.24
N GLY A 150 5.46 -14.20 5.01
CA GLY A 150 4.88 -12.89 4.75
C GLY A 150 5.86 -11.72 4.89
N GLY A 151 7.17 -11.95 4.92
CA GLY A 151 8.15 -10.86 4.86
C GLY A 151 7.85 -9.91 3.69
N GLY A 152 7.83 -8.61 3.98
CA GLY A 152 7.43 -7.55 3.04
C GLY A 152 6.07 -6.90 3.31
N VAL A 153 5.15 -7.52 4.05
CA VAL A 153 3.79 -6.97 4.28
C VAL A 153 3.76 -5.64 5.03
N CYS A 154 4.82 -5.28 5.76
CA CYS A 154 4.95 -3.95 6.38
C CYS A 154 4.98 -2.80 5.35
N LYS A 155 5.30 -3.08 4.07
CA LYS A 155 5.21 -2.10 3.00
C LYS A 155 3.77 -1.66 2.76
N ILE A 156 2.79 -2.58 2.87
CA ILE A 156 1.37 -2.23 2.83
C ILE A 156 1.02 -1.30 4.01
N ALA A 157 1.51 -1.62 5.21
CA ALA A 157 1.23 -0.83 6.41
C ALA A 157 1.78 0.58 6.29
N THR A 158 3.05 0.71 5.91
CA THR A 158 3.69 2.01 5.66
C THR A 158 2.95 2.80 4.57
N THR A 159 2.57 2.17 3.45
CA THR A 159 1.86 2.89 2.37
C THR A 159 0.47 3.34 2.83
N LEU A 160 -0.29 2.48 3.51
CA LEU A 160 -1.59 2.85 4.07
C LEU A 160 -1.49 3.94 5.15
N TYR A 161 -0.42 3.92 5.96
CA TYR A 161 -0.17 4.97 6.95
C TYR A 161 0.03 6.34 6.30
N ASN A 162 0.86 6.42 5.27
CA ASN A 162 1.05 7.67 4.55
C ASN A 162 -0.24 8.14 3.87
N LEU A 163 -1.01 7.24 3.24
CA LEU A 163 -2.31 7.57 2.67
C LEU A 163 -3.30 8.08 3.71
N ALA A 164 -3.39 7.43 4.87
CA ALA A 164 -4.27 7.84 5.95
C ALA A 164 -3.89 9.22 6.52
N VAL A 165 -2.59 9.50 6.67
CA VAL A 165 -2.12 10.82 7.12
C VAL A 165 -2.39 11.90 6.08
N LEU A 166 -2.07 11.67 4.81
CA LEU A 166 -2.35 12.60 3.71
C LEU A 166 -3.85 12.88 3.55
N SER A 167 -4.68 11.91 3.90
CA SER A 167 -6.14 12.01 3.87
C SER A 167 -6.75 12.58 5.18
N ASP A 168 -5.92 13.02 6.12
CA ASP A 168 -6.32 13.48 7.45
C ASP A 168 -7.25 12.53 8.23
N LEU A 169 -6.99 11.22 8.12
CA LEU A 169 -7.72 10.19 8.85
C LEU A 169 -7.13 9.96 10.24
N GLU A 170 -7.98 9.54 11.18
CA GLU A 170 -7.55 9.18 12.52
C GLU A 170 -6.73 7.87 12.50
N ILE A 171 -5.50 7.93 13.01
CA ILE A 171 -4.63 6.78 13.21
C ILE A 171 -4.96 6.14 14.56
N VAL A 172 -5.59 4.97 14.53
CA VAL A 172 -6.04 4.24 15.72
C VAL A 172 -4.89 3.43 16.33
N GLU A 173 -4.05 2.84 15.48
CA GLU A 173 -2.87 2.08 15.91
C GLU A 173 -1.76 2.22 14.87
N ARG A 174 -0.56 2.61 15.33
CA ARG A 174 0.64 2.66 14.50
C ARG A 174 1.86 2.35 15.36
N HIS A 175 2.73 1.49 14.83
CA HIS A 175 4.02 1.15 15.41
C HIS A 175 5.11 1.45 14.38
N ASN A 176 6.21 2.09 14.77
CA ASN A 176 7.38 2.21 13.91
C ASN A 176 8.21 0.92 13.92
N HIS A 177 9.02 0.73 12.88
CA HIS A 177 10.06 -0.31 12.84
C HIS A 177 11.12 -0.02 13.90
N SER A 178 11.76 -1.07 14.40
CA SER A 178 12.88 -0.91 15.35
C SER A 178 14.12 -0.29 14.70
N MET A 179 14.27 -0.43 13.38
CA MET A 179 15.38 0.11 12.59
C MET A 179 14.82 1.04 11.50
N PRO A 180 15.60 2.02 11.03
CA PRO A 180 15.24 2.74 9.80
C PRO A 180 14.98 1.78 8.64
N ILE A 181 14.10 2.21 7.73
CA ILE A 181 13.84 1.54 6.47
C ILE A 181 14.17 2.49 5.31
N ASN A 182 14.60 1.93 4.18
CA ASN A 182 15.17 2.68 3.06
C ASN A 182 14.14 3.21 2.05
N TYR A 183 12.84 3.01 2.30
CA TYR A 183 11.78 3.32 1.35
C TYR A 183 10.79 4.38 1.84
N VAL A 184 10.98 4.97 3.02
CA VAL A 184 10.28 6.18 3.49
C VAL A 184 11.18 6.98 4.44
N PRO A 185 10.96 8.30 4.61
CA PRO A 185 11.63 9.09 5.63
C PRO A 185 11.37 8.56 7.06
N TYR A 186 12.23 8.96 8.01
CA TYR A 186 11.99 8.67 9.42
C TYR A 186 10.62 9.14 9.89
N GLY A 187 9.96 8.34 10.71
CA GLY A 187 8.69 8.69 11.33
C GLY A 187 7.47 8.51 10.43
N GLN A 188 7.69 8.21 9.14
CA GLN A 188 6.64 7.98 8.15
C GLN A 188 6.39 6.50 7.87
N ASP A 189 6.95 5.60 8.68
CA ASP A 189 6.79 4.15 8.53
C ASP A 189 5.70 3.59 9.46
N ALA A 190 5.16 2.43 9.11
CA ALA A 190 4.35 1.62 10.00
C ALA A 190 4.72 0.14 9.85
N THR A 191 4.71 -0.60 10.95
CA THR A 191 5.06 -2.02 10.97
C THR A 191 3.92 -2.87 11.53
N VAL A 192 3.86 -4.12 11.11
CA VAL A 192 2.85 -5.09 11.55
C VAL A 192 3.52 -6.40 11.95
N ALA A 193 2.93 -7.05 12.93
CA ALA A 193 3.25 -8.40 13.36
C ALA A 193 1.95 -9.05 13.81
N TYR A 194 1.48 -10.07 13.09
CA TYR A 194 0.17 -10.67 13.34
C TYR A 194 0.00 -11.05 14.83
N ARG A 195 -1.11 -10.63 15.45
CA ARG A 195 -1.44 -10.74 16.90
C ARG A 195 -0.60 -9.90 17.88
N SER A 196 0.38 -9.13 17.42
CA SER A 196 1.24 -8.31 18.31
C SER A 196 1.26 -6.82 17.96
N LYS A 197 1.38 -6.47 16.67
CA LYS A 197 1.40 -5.09 16.16
C LYS A 197 0.48 -5.00 14.96
N ASP A 198 -0.44 -4.05 14.95
CA ASP A 198 -1.30 -3.79 13.82
C ASP A 198 -1.12 -2.36 13.29
N PHE A 199 -1.56 -2.14 12.07
CA PHE A 199 -1.81 -0.80 11.57
C PHE A 199 -3.31 -0.61 11.38
N LYS A 200 -3.86 0.39 12.07
CA LYS A 200 -5.29 0.71 12.05
C LYS A 200 -5.52 2.20 11.86
N PHE A 201 -6.50 2.52 11.03
CA PHE A 201 -7.00 3.88 10.85
C PHE A 201 -8.51 3.85 10.71
N LYS A 202 -9.16 4.95 11.10
CA LYS A 202 -10.61 5.10 11.07
C LYS A 202 -11.01 6.01 9.93
N ASN A 203 -12.06 5.65 9.21
CA ASN A 203 -12.73 6.60 8.32
C ASN A 203 -13.49 7.63 9.17
N THR A 204 -12.92 8.82 9.31
CA THR A 204 -13.52 9.95 10.02
C THR A 204 -14.35 10.87 9.11
N THR A 205 -14.43 10.58 7.81
CA THR A 205 -15.22 11.35 6.85
C THR A 205 -16.70 10.95 6.89
N ASN A 206 -17.56 11.74 6.26
CA ASN A 206 -18.99 11.43 6.14
C ASN A 206 -19.31 10.48 4.98
N GLY A 207 -18.32 10.18 4.13
CA GLY A 207 -18.47 9.35 2.93
C GLY A 207 -17.74 8.01 3.02
N ASN A 208 -17.92 7.19 1.99
CA ASN A 208 -17.13 5.98 1.84
C ASN A 208 -15.70 6.32 1.41
N ILE A 209 -14.74 5.48 1.81
CA ILE A 209 -13.38 5.50 1.29
C ILE A 209 -13.12 4.20 0.54
N LEU A 210 -12.86 4.29 -0.76
CA LEU A 210 -12.42 3.19 -1.61
C LEU A 210 -10.88 3.12 -1.59
N ILE A 211 -10.35 1.99 -1.14
CA ILE A 211 -8.93 1.67 -1.19
C ILE A 211 -8.64 0.94 -2.49
N TRP A 212 -7.70 1.45 -3.29
CA TRP A 212 -7.28 0.79 -4.52
C TRP A 212 -5.76 0.64 -4.57
N SER A 213 -5.31 -0.44 -5.20
CA SER A 213 -3.90 -0.81 -5.20
C SER A 213 -3.50 -1.61 -6.43
N GLN A 214 -2.22 -1.52 -6.78
CA GLN A 214 -1.59 -2.32 -7.82
C GLN A 214 -0.08 -2.34 -7.63
N LEU A 215 0.52 -3.53 -7.74
CA LEU A 215 1.97 -3.68 -7.88
C LEU A 215 2.32 -3.81 -9.36
N ILE A 216 3.18 -2.92 -9.88
CA ILE A 216 3.73 -2.99 -11.25
C ILE A 216 5.26 -3.02 -11.16
N GLY A 217 5.87 -4.09 -11.66
CA GLY A 217 7.30 -4.31 -11.47
C GLY A 217 7.65 -4.30 -9.97
N ASN A 218 8.44 -3.32 -9.56
CA ASN A 218 8.84 -3.08 -8.17
C ASN A 218 8.16 -1.85 -7.54
N ARG A 219 7.05 -1.35 -8.09
CA ARG A 219 6.35 -0.16 -7.61
C ARG A 219 4.96 -0.52 -7.11
N LEU A 220 4.73 -0.33 -5.81
CA LEU A 220 3.44 -0.53 -5.16
C LEU A 220 2.69 0.80 -5.17
N TYR A 221 1.68 0.90 -6.02
CA TYR A 221 0.75 2.03 -6.05
C TYR A 221 -0.43 1.72 -5.15
N MET A 222 -0.80 2.67 -4.30
CA MET A 222 -2.03 2.62 -3.52
C MET A 222 -2.66 4.01 -3.47
N ALA A 223 -3.98 4.07 -3.42
CA ALA A 223 -4.71 5.32 -3.30
C ALA A 223 -6.00 5.16 -2.51
N PHE A 224 -6.42 6.25 -1.88
CA PHE A 224 -7.74 6.42 -1.29
C PHE A 224 -8.59 7.33 -2.16
N TYR A 225 -9.83 6.91 -2.40
CA TYR A 225 -10.85 7.72 -3.07
C TYR A 225 -12.04 7.90 -2.15
N GLY A 226 -12.62 9.10 -2.13
CA GLY A 226 -13.79 9.41 -1.32
C GLY A 226 -14.66 10.48 -1.95
N SER A 227 -15.49 11.12 -1.13
CA SER A 227 -16.44 12.16 -1.56
C SER A 227 -16.03 13.58 -1.20
N GLU A 228 -14.98 13.74 -0.38
CA GLU A 228 -14.53 15.03 0.14
C GLU A 228 -13.09 15.32 -0.33
N LYS A 229 -12.75 16.60 -0.55
CA LYS A 229 -11.40 17.00 -0.95
C LYS A 229 -10.48 16.89 0.27
N PRO A 230 -9.33 16.21 0.16
CA PRO A 230 -8.35 16.12 1.25
C PRO A 230 -7.72 17.49 1.55
N PRO A 231 -7.22 17.73 2.78
CA PRO A 231 -6.36 18.87 3.06
C PRO A 231 -4.96 18.70 2.46
N GLU A 232 -4.19 19.77 2.42
CA GLU A 232 -2.74 19.71 2.15
C GLU A 232 -2.01 19.34 3.45
N VAL A 233 -1.16 18.31 3.43
CA VAL A 233 -0.43 17.83 4.61
C VAL A 233 1.07 17.92 4.38
N ARG A 234 1.80 18.50 5.34
CA ARG A 234 3.26 18.61 5.31
C ARG A 234 3.89 18.06 6.58
N TRP A 235 4.81 17.11 6.40
CA TRP A 235 5.61 16.56 7.49
C TRP A 235 6.75 17.49 7.93
N THR A 236 7.04 17.46 9.22
CA THR A 236 8.24 18.03 9.83
C THR A 236 8.81 17.00 10.81
N HIS A 237 10.12 16.76 10.73
CA HIS A 237 10.82 15.77 11.56
C HIS A 237 11.95 16.46 12.31
N GLU A 238 11.91 16.35 13.64
CA GLU A 238 13.01 16.73 14.51
C GLU A 238 13.81 15.48 14.85
N ILE A 239 15.04 15.39 14.32
CA ILE A 239 15.92 14.24 14.44
C ILE A 239 16.95 14.53 15.54
N THR A 240 17.00 13.66 16.54
CA THR A 240 17.91 13.74 17.70
C THR A 240 18.52 12.37 17.99
N ASN A 241 19.52 12.31 18.89
CA ASN A 241 20.16 11.07 19.35
C ASN A 241 20.63 10.14 18.22
N THR A 242 21.20 10.71 17.15
CA THR A 242 21.66 9.94 16.00
C THR A 242 22.80 9.01 16.38
N THR A 243 22.70 7.74 15.99
CA THR A 243 23.73 6.72 16.22
C THR A 243 24.20 6.17 14.87
N LYS A 244 25.51 6.19 14.60
CA LYS A 244 26.03 5.72 13.31
C LYS A 244 25.79 4.23 13.08
N ALA A 245 25.45 3.88 11.84
CA ALA A 245 25.33 2.48 11.42
C ALA A 245 26.68 1.76 11.60
N PRO A 246 26.73 0.63 12.33
CA PRO A 246 27.93 -0.19 12.37
C PRO A 246 28.11 -0.93 11.04
N VAL A 247 29.34 -1.18 10.64
CA VAL A 247 29.68 -2.02 9.49
C VAL A 247 29.96 -3.44 9.97
N LYS A 248 29.31 -4.43 9.37
CA LYS A 248 29.52 -5.86 9.60
C LYS A 248 30.11 -6.50 8.36
N TYR A 249 31.23 -7.18 8.54
CA TYR A 249 31.87 -7.95 7.47
C TYR A 249 31.47 -9.42 7.57
N ILE A 250 31.07 -10.01 6.44
CA ILE A 250 30.74 -11.44 6.33
C ILE A 250 31.70 -12.07 5.33
N LYS A 251 32.33 -13.19 5.69
CA LYS A 251 33.20 -13.91 4.77
C LYS A 251 32.36 -14.60 3.69
N ASN A 252 32.72 -14.39 2.41
CA ASN A 252 32.14 -15.04 1.25
C ASN A 252 33.27 -15.52 0.33
N GLU A 253 33.60 -16.80 0.42
CA GLU A 253 34.70 -17.44 -0.33
C GLU A 253 34.44 -17.48 -1.84
N THR A 254 33.21 -17.18 -2.29
CA THR A 254 32.87 -17.09 -3.72
C THR A 254 33.28 -15.76 -4.36
N LEU A 255 33.56 -14.72 -3.55
CA LEU A 255 34.09 -13.46 -4.03
C LEU A 255 35.56 -13.62 -4.47
N LYS A 256 36.03 -12.78 -5.38
CA LYS A 256 37.45 -12.76 -5.73
C LYS A 256 38.27 -12.21 -4.56
N LYS A 257 39.52 -12.65 -4.42
CA LYS A 257 40.42 -12.13 -3.38
C LYS A 257 40.52 -10.60 -3.47
N GLY A 258 40.17 -9.91 -2.37
CA GLY A 258 40.16 -8.44 -2.29
C GLY A 258 38.86 -7.77 -2.78
N GLU A 259 37.89 -8.54 -3.29
CA GLU A 259 36.57 -8.04 -3.64
C GLU A 259 35.72 -7.82 -2.39
N MET A 260 34.96 -6.73 -2.39
CA MET A 260 34.00 -6.39 -1.34
C MET A 260 32.64 -6.13 -2.00
N LYS A 261 31.56 -6.61 -1.39
CA LYS A 261 30.21 -6.45 -1.91
C LYS A 261 29.24 -6.06 -0.80
N THR A 262 28.71 -4.83 -0.85
CA THR A 262 27.65 -4.40 0.06
C THR A 262 26.34 -5.12 -0.28
N ILE A 263 25.83 -5.90 0.67
CA ILE A 263 24.55 -6.62 0.55
C ILE A 263 23.42 -5.84 1.20
N VAL A 264 23.70 -5.14 2.29
CA VAL A 264 22.74 -4.26 2.98
C VAL A 264 23.40 -2.92 3.21
N GLN A 265 22.82 -1.86 2.66
CA GLN A 265 23.25 -0.50 2.97
C GLN A 265 22.82 -0.15 4.39
N GLY A 266 23.78 0.28 5.22
CA GLY A 266 23.50 0.71 6.58
C GLY A 266 22.70 2.00 6.62
N LEU A 267 21.93 2.18 7.69
CA LEU A 267 21.19 3.40 7.98
C LEU A 267 21.35 3.74 9.46
N ASP A 268 21.68 5.00 9.73
CA ASP A 268 21.90 5.47 11.10
C ASP A 268 20.65 5.26 11.97
N GLY A 269 20.83 5.05 13.27
CA GLY A 269 19.74 5.10 14.24
C GLY A 269 19.41 6.55 14.58
N ALA A 270 18.20 6.81 15.07
CA ALA A 270 17.80 8.13 15.55
C ALA A 270 16.54 8.06 16.43
N THR A 271 16.36 9.10 17.27
CA THR A 271 15.07 9.45 17.86
C THR A 271 14.44 10.55 17.02
N VAL A 272 13.22 10.33 16.53
CA VAL A 272 12.56 11.26 15.61
C VAL A 272 11.19 11.65 16.13
N LYS A 273 11.02 12.92 16.48
CA LYS A 273 9.72 13.52 16.78
C LYS A 273 9.12 14.04 15.49
N SER A 274 7.91 13.61 15.19
CA SER A 274 7.23 13.95 13.93
C SER A 274 6.01 14.81 14.19
N THR A 275 5.83 15.83 13.36
CA THR A 275 4.68 16.73 13.38
C THR A 275 4.18 16.87 11.94
N ILE A 276 2.87 17.01 11.77
CA ILE A 276 2.28 17.41 10.49
C ILE A 276 1.60 18.77 10.63
N THR A 277 1.75 19.59 9.60
CA THR A 277 0.93 20.79 9.38
C THR A 277 -0.12 20.43 8.34
N ILE A 278 -1.38 20.71 8.66
CA ILE A 278 -2.55 20.41 7.83
C ILE A 278 -3.17 21.74 7.42
N LYS A 279 -3.40 21.94 6.13
CA LYS A 279 -4.06 23.13 5.59
C LYS A 279 -5.33 22.70 4.86
N TYR A 280 -6.47 23.11 5.40
CA TYR A 280 -7.77 22.71 4.91
C TYR A 280 -8.22 23.54 3.70
N PRO A 281 -9.17 23.05 2.89
CA PRO A 281 -9.69 23.78 1.74
C PRO A 281 -10.31 25.16 2.06
N ASP A 282 -10.79 25.36 3.30
CA ASP A 282 -11.33 26.64 3.77
C ASP A 282 -10.24 27.66 4.17
N GLY A 283 -8.97 27.27 4.07
CA GLY A 283 -7.81 28.09 4.43
C GLY A 283 -7.37 27.98 5.90
N SER A 284 -8.13 27.26 6.74
CA SER A 284 -7.73 27.00 8.12
C SER A 284 -6.53 26.05 8.19
N THR A 285 -5.76 26.14 9.27
CA THR A 285 -4.59 25.29 9.47
C THR A 285 -4.59 24.64 10.85
N SER A 286 -4.16 23.40 10.94
CA SER A 286 -3.90 22.70 12.20
C SER A 286 -2.50 22.09 12.23
N ILE A 287 -1.99 21.86 13.43
CA ILE A 287 -0.71 21.18 13.64
C ILE A 287 -0.98 19.97 14.53
N ARG A 288 -0.54 18.79 14.09
CA ARG A 288 -0.72 17.52 14.83
C ARG A 288 0.63 16.89 15.15
N ASN A 289 0.83 16.57 16.42
CA ASN A 289 1.96 15.76 16.86
C ASN A 289 1.70 14.29 16.51
N MET A 290 2.62 13.68 15.77
CA MET A 290 2.55 12.29 15.31
C MET A 290 3.36 11.33 16.21
N GLY A 291 3.88 11.83 17.32
CA GLY A 291 4.62 11.08 18.32
C GLY A 291 6.13 11.02 18.05
N ILE A 292 6.79 10.17 18.84
CA ILE A 292 8.23 9.93 18.79
C ILE A 292 8.45 8.51 18.27
N SER A 293 9.30 8.37 17.27
CA SER A 293 9.78 7.08 16.76
C SER A 293 11.24 6.91 17.14
N ASN A 294 11.59 5.75 17.68
CA ASN A 294 12.98 5.42 18.04
C ASN A 294 13.49 4.31 17.13
N TYR A 295 14.65 4.53 16.53
CA TYR A 295 15.30 3.58 15.65
C TYR A 295 16.71 3.28 16.13
N ILE A 296 17.01 2.00 16.33
CA ILE A 296 18.39 1.53 16.41
C ILE A 296 18.99 1.49 14.99
N PRO A 297 20.30 1.70 14.83
CA PRO A 297 20.92 1.68 13.51
C PRO A 297 20.72 0.35 12.79
N LEU A 298 20.44 0.41 11.49
CA LEU A 298 20.54 -0.74 10.59
C LEU A 298 22.02 -0.93 10.20
N PRO A 299 22.66 -2.05 10.54
CA PRO A 299 24.04 -2.29 10.16
C PRO A 299 24.23 -2.31 8.65
N GLU A 300 25.34 -1.76 8.17
CA GLU A 300 25.83 -2.04 6.82
C GLU A 300 26.41 -3.45 6.81
N ILE A 301 26.06 -4.26 5.81
CA ILE A 301 26.58 -5.62 5.66
C ILE A 301 27.39 -5.68 4.36
N ILE A 302 28.69 -5.97 4.52
CA ILE A 302 29.66 -6.08 3.43
C ILE A 302 30.20 -7.52 3.41
N GLU A 303 30.02 -8.20 2.28
CA GLU A 303 30.71 -9.48 2.04
C GLU A 303 32.15 -9.23 1.60
N ILE A 304 33.08 -10.01 2.12
CA ILE A 304 34.52 -9.98 1.80
C ILE A 304 35.04 -11.40 1.57
N HIS A 305 36.06 -11.58 0.73
CA HIS A 305 36.71 -12.88 0.52
C HIS A 305 37.42 -13.42 1.78
#